data_AF-A0A382PUT7-F1
#
_entry.id   AF-A0A382PUT7-F1
#
_cell.length_a   1.000
_cell.length_b   1.000
_cell.length_c   1.000
_cell.angle_alpha   90.00
_cell.angle_beta   90.00
_cell.angle_gamma   90.00
#
_symmetry.space_group_name_H-M   'P 1'
#
loop_
_entity.id
_entity.type
_entity.pdbx_description
1 polymer ?
#
loop_
_entity_poly.entity_id
_entity_poly.type
_entity_poly.pdbx_seq_one_letter_code
_entity_poly.pdbx_strand_id
1 'polypeptide(L)' 'MNIVVIHQSRTGNTRRAAELIGGAAEAAGDTVAVRPVTNIDFKELAEADLVFVGT' A
#
# COMPACT_ATOMS: atom_id res chain seq x y z
N MET A 1 4.96 -11.84 4.03
CA MET A 1 4.69 -11.64 2.59
C MET A 1 5.11 -10.24 2.20
N ASN A 2 5.39 -10.00 0.93
CA ASN A 2 5.61 -8.66 0.39
C ASN A 2 4.26 -8.08 -0.04
N ILE A 3 3.80 -7.04 0.66
CA ILE A 3 2.50 -6.42 0.41
C ILE A 3 2.72 -4.99 -0.06
N VAL A 4 2.02 -4.61 -1.13
CA VAL A 4 2.02 -3.23 -1.62
C VAL A 4 0.60 -2.65 -1.50
N VAL A 5 0.47 -1.49 -0.88
CA VAL A 5 -0.79 -0.74 -0.80
C VAL A 5 -0.65 0.51 -1.66
N ILE A 6 -1.34 0.52 -2.80
CA ILE A 6 -1.40 1.65 -3.71
C ILE A 6 -2.67 2.45 -3.44
N HIS A 7 -2.53 3.77 -3.34
CA HIS A 7 -3.68 4.64 -3.15
C HIS A 7 -3.67 5.88 -4.06
N GLN A 8 -4.85 6.26 -4.52
CA GLN A 8 -5.14 7.62 -4.98
C GLN A 8 -5.98 8.31 -3.91
N SER A 9 -5.72 9.58 -3.62
CA SER A 9 -6.48 10.32 -2.61
C SER A 9 -6.46 11.81 -2.91
N ARG A 10 -7.64 12.43 -2.96
CA ARG A 10 -7.77 13.89 -3.21
C ARG A 10 -7.66 14.71 -1.93
N THR A 11 -8.29 14.25 -0.85
CA THR A 11 -8.41 14.98 0.42
C THR A 11 -7.79 14.25 1.60
N GLY A 12 -7.18 13.08 1.39
CA GLY A 12 -6.46 12.32 2.42
C GLY A 12 -7.21 11.11 2.97
N ASN A 13 -8.52 10.98 2.74
CA ASN A 13 -9.31 9.87 3.31
C ASN A 13 -8.80 8.49 2.87
N THR A 14 -8.63 8.28 1.56
CA THR A 14 -8.12 7.00 1.03
C THR A 14 -6.68 6.74 1.43
N ARG A 15 -5.86 7.80 1.55
CA ARG A 15 -4.50 7.70 2.08
C ARG A 15 -4.51 7.18 3.51
N ARG A 16 -5.37 7.74 4.38
CA ARG A 16 -5.50 7.28 5.77
C ARG A 16 -5.97 5.83 5.86
N ALA A 17 -6.91 5.44 4.99
CA ALA A 17 -7.33 4.04 4.90
C ALA A 17 -6.19 3.12 4.45
N ALA A 18 -5.39 3.54 3.46
CA ALA A 18 -4.22 2.79 2.99
C ALA A 18 -3.15 2.64 4.07
N GLU A 19 -2.89 3.70 4.85
CA GLU A 19 -1.97 3.66 6.00
C GLU A 19 -2.48 2.70 7.09
N LEU A 20 -3.80 2.65 7.35
CA LEU A 20 -4.40 1.69 8.30
C LEU A 20 -4.30 0.24 7.82
N ILE A 21 -4.58 -0.01 6.54
CA ILE A 21 -4.42 -1.34 5.93
C ILE A 21 -2.96 -1.77 6.02
N GLY A 22 -2.03 -0.87 5.68
CA GLY A 22 -0.61 -1.16 5.73
C GLY A 22 -0.13 -1.47 7.14
N GLY A 23 -0.50 -0.64 8.13
CA GLY A 23 -0.14 -0.86 9.52
C GLY A 23 -0.72 -2.17 10.10
N ALA A 24 -1.91 -2.59 9.66
CA ALA A 24 -2.48 -3.88 10.07
C ALA A 24 -1.69 -5.07 9.50
N ALA A 25 -1.25 -4.98 8.25
CA ALA A 25 -0.40 -6.01 7.62
C ALA A 25 1.01 -6.05 8.25
N GLU A 26 1.62 -4.90 8.53
CA GLU A 26 2.89 -4.84 9.28
C GLU A 26 2.75 -5.49 10.67
N ALA A 27 1.65 -5.21 11.38
CA ALA A 27 1.38 -5.81 12.69
C ALA A 27 1.17 -7.34 12.62
N ALA A 28 0.79 -7.87 11.46
CA ALA A 28 0.71 -9.31 11.21
C ALA A 28 2.08 -9.95 10.88
N GLY A 29 3.14 -9.15 10.75
CA GLY A 29 4.50 -9.61 10.45
C GLY A 29 4.85 -9.60 8.97
N ASP A 30 4.06 -8.94 8.13
CA ASP A 30 4.34 -8.79 6.70
C ASP A 30 5.26 -7.60 6.41
N THR A 31 5.98 -7.67 5.29
CA THR A 31 6.75 -6.54 4.75
C THR A 31 5.82 -5.71 3.89
N VAL A 32 5.60 -4.44 4.25
CA VAL A 32 4.59 -3.61 3.59
C VAL A 32 5.19 -2.33 3.02
N ALA A 33 4.74 -1.95 1.82
CA ALA A 33 5.00 -0.65 1.25
C ALA A 33 3.68 0.06 0.92
N VAL A 34 3.48 1.26 1.48
CA VAL A 34 2.33 2.13 1.15
C VAL A 34 2.80 3.23 0.20
N ARG A 35 2.19 3.32 -0.99
CA ARG A 35 2.59 4.24 -2.05
C ARG A 35 1.38 4.99 -2.63
N PRO A 36 1.51 6.31 -2.91
CA PRO A 36 0.55 6.97 -3.77
C PRO A 36 0.73 6.51 -5.22
N VAL A 37 -0.34 6.53 -6.02
CA VAL A 37 -0.29 6.23 -7.48
C VAL A 37 0.70 7.12 -8.25
N THR A 38 1.09 8.27 -7.69
CA THR A 38 2.05 9.20 -8.30
C THR A 38 3.52 8.86 -8.02
N ASN A 39 3.80 7.85 -7.18
CA ASN A 39 5.16 7.45 -6.83
C ASN A 39 5.26 5.93 -6.62
N ILE A 40 4.94 5.18 -7.68
CA ILE A 40 4.98 3.71 -7.68
C ILE A 40 6.41 3.25 -7.97
N ASP A 41 6.92 2.35 -7.15
CA ASP A 41 8.08 1.53 -7.51
C ASP A 41 7.57 0.27 -8.23
N PHE A 42 7.80 0.20 -9.54
CA PHE A 42 7.33 -0.91 -10.37
C PHE A 42 8.04 -2.23 -10.09
N LYS A 43 9.25 -2.20 -9.55
CA LYS A 43 9.96 -3.42 -9.14
C LYS A 43 9.34 -3.97 -7.87
N GLU A 44 9.14 -3.12 -6.85
CA GLU A 44 8.45 -3.45 -5.59
C GLU A 44 7.05 -4.03 -5.87
N LEU A 45 6.31 -3.43 -6.82
CA LEU A 45 5.00 -3.91 -7.22
C LEU A 45 5.03 -5.27 -7.92
N ALA A 46 6.02 -5.52 -8.78
CA ALA A 46 6.16 -6.79 -9.49
C ALA A 46 6.58 -7.95 -8.57
N GLU A 47 7.28 -7.65 -7.48
CA GLU A 47 7.74 -8.61 -6.48
C GLU A 47 6.73 -8.81 -5.32
N ALA A 48 5.58 -8.13 -5.37
CA ALA A 48 4.55 -8.21 -4.34
C ALA A 48 3.75 -9.52 -4.41
N ASP A 49 3.54 -10.15 -3.26
CA ASP A 49 2.67 -11.31 -3.11
C ASP A 49 1.18 -10.91 -3.10
N LEU A 50 0.89 -9.69 -2.63
CA LEU A 50 -0.45 -9.12 -2.53
C LEU A 50 -0.43 -7.61 -2.76
N VAL A 51 -1.40 -7.12 -3.52
CA VAL A 51 -1.57 -5.69 -3.79
C VAL A 51 -2.97 -5.23 -3.38
N PHE A 52 -3.04 -4.21 -2.53
CA PHE A 52 -4.25 -3.46 -2.26
C PHE A 52 -4.29 -2.20 -3.12
N VAL A 53 -5.43 -1.89 -3.74
CA VAL A 53 -5.62 -0.69 -4.56
C VAL A 53 -6.83 0.09 -4.05
N GLY A 54 -6.63 1.34 -3.64
CA GLY A 54 -7.67 2.26 -3.18
C GLY A 54 -7.73 3.57 -3.99
N THR A 55 -8.93 4.16 -4.11
CA THR A 55 -9.18 5.44 -4.80
C THR A 55 -9.94 6.46 -3.95
#